data_AF-A0A970L8W9-F1
#
_entry.id   AF-A0A970L8W9-F1
#
_cell.length_a   1.000
_cell.length_b   1.000
_cell.length_c   1.000
_cell.angle_alpha   90.00
_cell.angle_beta   90.00
_cell.angle_gamma   90.00
#
_symmetry.space_group_name_H-M   'P 1'
#
loop_
_entity.id
_entity.type
_entity.pdbx_description
1 polymer ?
#
loop_
_entity_poly.entity_id
_entity_poly.type
_entity_poly.pdbx_seq_one_letter_code
_entity_poly.pdbx_strand_id
1 'polypeptide(L)' 'MGTIELKKNIISKITETEDLNLLEDVVKVLGMQTESQVFKLNEKQKAAIEAGRQDIKNGKFLTNEEVEKDLDEWLGK' A
#
# COMPACT_ATOMS: atom_id res chain seq x y z
N MET A 1 18.44 12.46 21.31
CA MET A 1 17.18 13.15 21.67
C MET A 1 16.28 12.19 22.41
N GLY A 2 15.71 12.62 23.53
CA GLY A 2 14.68 11.84 24.22
C GLY A 2 13.33 11.94 23.52
N THR A 3 12.42 11.00 23.81
CA THR A 3 11.04 10.99 23.26
C THR A 3 10.31 12.32 23.49
N ILE A 4 10.59 13.01 24.60
CA ILE A 4 10.02 14.32 24.92
C ILE A 4 10.52 15.41 23.96
N GLU A 5 11.81 15.40 23.64
CA GLU A 5 12.42 16.38 22.73
C GLU A 5 11.93 16.19 21.30
N LEU A 6 11.77 14.95 20.87
CA LEU A 6 11.20 14.62 19.54
C LEU A 6 9.76 15.12 19.42
N LYS A 7 8.91 14.90 20.41
CA LYS A 7 7.53 15.41 20.42
C LYS A 7 7.49 16.93 20.32
N LYS A 8 8.33 17.63 21.08
CA LYS A 8 8.42 19.10 21.03
C LYS A 8 8.87 19.61 19.67
N ASN A 9 9.86 18.96 19.07
CA ASN A 9 10.37 19.33 17.74
C ASN A 9 9.28 19.18 16.66
N ILE A 10 8.55 18.06 16.67
CA ILE A 10 7.44 17.81 15.74
C ILE A 10 6.35 18.88 15.89
N ILE A 11 5.94 19.21 17.12
CA ILE A 11 4.93 20.25 17.37
C ILE A 11 5.41 21.60 16.81
N SER A 12 6.66 22.00 17.06
CA SER A 12 7.23 23.25 16.53
C SER A 12 7.16 23.30 15.00
N LYS A 13 7.56 22.20 14.34
CA LYS A 13 7.56 22.11 12.88
C LYS A 13 6.15 22.19 12.29
N ILE A 14 5.17 21.56 12.94
CA ILE A 14 3.76 21.66 12.54
C ILE A 14 3.26 23.10 12.67
N THR A 15 3.58 23.80 13.76
CA THR A 15 3.13 25.20 13.97
C THR A 15 3.76 26.20 13.00
N GLU A 16 4.96 25.89 12.48
CA GLU A 16 5.66 26.71 11.50
C GLU A 16 5.24 26.42 10.05
N THR A 17 4.50 25.34 9.80
CA THR A 17 4.14 24.90 8.45
C THR A 17 2.86 25.58 7.97
N GLU A 18 2.92 26.26 6.84
CA GLU A 18 1.76 26.93 6.21
C GLU A 18 1.17 26.12 5.03
N ASP A 19 1.89 25.10 4.54
CA ASP A 19 1.41 24.24 3.45
C ASP A 19 0.34 23.27 3.96
N LEU A 20 -0.91 23.50 3.54
CA LEU A 20 -2.06 22.69 3.89
C LEU A 20 -1.91 21.22 3.46
N ASN A 21 -1.35 20.95 2.27
CA ASN A 21 -1.21 19.57 1.79
C ASN A 21 -0.21 18.80 2.65
N LEU A 22 0.87 19.46 3.05
CA LEU A 22 1.87 18.86 3.93
C LEU A 22 1.27 18.56 5.32
N LEU A 23 0.47 19.47 5.86
CA LEU A 23 -0.25 19.26 7.12
C LEU A 23 -1.24 18.09 7.04
N GLU A 24 -2.00 17.97 5.93
CA GLU A 24 -2.90 16.84 5.71
C GLU A 24 -2.16 15.50 5.68
N ASP A 25 -1.00 15.44 5.03
CA ASP A 25 -0.20 14.22 4.97
C ASP A 25 0.41 13.86 6.33
N VAL A 26 0.87 14.85 7.09
CA VAL A 26 1.34 14.63 8.48
C VAL A 26 0.22 14.05 9.36
N VAL A 27 -1.01 14.56 9.23
CA VAL A 27 -2.18 14.02 9.94
C VAL A 27 -2.44 12.57 9.55
N LYS A 28 -2.40 12.23 8.26
CA LYS A 28 -2.56 10.83 7.80
C LYS A 28 -1.49 9.92 8.39
N VAL A 29 -0.22 10.34 8.37
CA VAL A 29 0.91 9.54 8.89
C VAL A 29 0.80 9.30 10.39
N LEU A 30 0.47 10.34 11.16
CA LEU A 30 0.30 10.21 12.61
C LEU A 30 -0.98 9.41 12.96
N GLY A 31 -2.03 9.50 12.14
CA GLY A 31 -3.28 8.76 12.28
C GLY A 31 -3.20 7.29 11.88
N MET A 32 -2.24 6.90 11.04
CA MET A 32 -2.05 5.49 10.61
C MET A 32 -1.73 4.54 11.78
N GLN A 33 -1.17 5.03 12.89
CA GLN A 33 -0.89 4.18 14.06
C GLN A 33 -2.13 3.87 14.92
N THR A 34 -3.16 4.72 14.85
CA THR A 34 -4.38 4.56 15.66
C THR A 34 -5.40 3.59 15.06
N GLU A 35 -5.22 3.22 13.80
CA GLU A 35 -6.13 2.31 13.13
C GLU A 35 -5.34 1.20 12.47
N SER A 36 -5.42 -0.01 13.06
CA SER A 36 -5.33 -1.24 12.28
C SER A 36 -6.54 -1.34 11.34
N GLN A 37 -6.78 -0.30 10.54
CA GLN A 37 -7.96 -0.18 9.72
C GLN A 37 -7.86 -1.25 8.66
N VAL A 38 -8.71 -2.27 8.81
CA VAL A 38 -8.92 -3.28 7.79
C VAL A 38 -9.19 -2.53 6.48
N PHE A 39 -8.30 -2.70 5.50
CA PHE A 39 -8.43 -2.02 4.22
C PHE A 39 -9.76 -2.41 3.57
N LYS A 40 -10.67 -1.45 3.44
CA LYS A 40 -11.98 -1.68 2.81
C LYS A 40 -11.83 -1.57 1.30
N LEU A 41 -11.92 -2.72 0.64
CA LEU A 41 -11.92 -2.82 -0.82
C LEU A 41 -13.15 -2.13 -1.41
N ASN A 42 -12.97 -1.42 -2.51
CA ASN A 42 -14.07 -0.92 -3.33
C ASN A 42 -14.64 -2.03 -4.24
N GLU A 43 -15.80 -1.77 -4.87
CA GLU A 43 -16.49 -2.78 -5.68
C GLU A 43 -15.66 -3.28 -6.86
N LYS A 44 -14.89 -2.41 -7.52
CA LYS A 44 -14.00 -2.80 -8.63
C LYS A 44 -12.90 -3.76 -8.15
N GLN A 45 -12.32 -3.49 -6.98
CA GLN A 45 -11.29 -4.34 -6.38
C GLN A 45 -11.86 -5.70 -5.94
N LYS A 46 -13.05 -5.72 -5.33
CA LYS A 46 -13.74 -6.97 -4.98
C LYS A 46 -14.02 -7.81 -6.22
N ALA A 47 -14.52 -7.19 -7.29
CA ALA A 47 -14.79 -7.87 -8.55
C ALA A 47 -13.51 -8.45 -9.18
N ALA A 48 -12.40 -7.70 -9.17
CA ALA A 48 -11.11 -8.17 -9.67
C ALA A 48 -10.57 -9.36 -8.87
N ILE A 49 -10.69 -9.32 -7.54
CA ILE A 49 -10.29 -10.43 -6.67
C ILE A 49 -11.15 -11.67 -6.94
N GLU A 50 -12.47 -11.50 -7.09
CA GLU A 50 -13.36 -12.61 -7.40
C GLU A 50 -13.04 -13.22 -8.77
N ALA A 51 -12.77 -12.40 -9.78
CA ALA A 51 -12.32 -12.89 -11.09
C ALA A 51 -11.05 -13.75 -10.98
N GLY A 52 -10.03 -13.27 -10.25
CA GLY A 52 -8.81 -14.04 -10.02
C GLY A 52 -9.03 -15.36 -9.26
N ARG A 53 -9.95 -15.37 -8.29
CA ARG A 53 -10.34 -16.61 -7.58
C ARG A 53 -11.01 -17.62 -8.52
N GLN A 54 -11.87 -17.15 -9.43
CA GLN A 54 -12.49 -18.00 -10.45
C GLN A 54 -11.46 -18.51 -11.46
N ASP A 55 -10.50 -17.69 -11.86
CA ASP A 55 -9.42 -18.11 -12.76
C ASP A 55 -8.61 -19.26 -12.15
N ILE A 56 -8.19 -19.16 -10.88
CA ILE A 56 -7.51 -20.24 -10.17
C ILE A 56 -8.38 -21.52 -10.13
N LYS A 57 -9.67 -21.38 -9.78
CA LYS A 57 -10.61 -22.51 -9.71
C LYS A 57 -10.78 -23.21 -11.06
N ASN A 58 -10.73 -22.45 -12.15
CA ASN A 58 -10.86 -22.94 -13.51
C ASN A 58 -9.53 -23.41 -14.12
N GLY A 59 -8.44 -23.47 -13.34
CA GLY A 59 -7.12 -23.88 -13.81
C GLY A 59 -6.41 -22.83 -14.69
N LYS A 60 -6.89 -21.59 -14.69
CA LYS A 60 -6.27 -20.47 -15.41
C LYS A 60 -5.24 -19.78 -14.52
N PHE A 61 -4.25 -20.54 -14.08
CA PHE A 61 -3.09 -20.03 -13.38
C PHE A 61 -1.84 -20.55 -14.08
N LEU A 62 -0.71 -19.92 -13.83
CA LEU A 62 0.59 -20.41 -14.25
C LEU A 62 1.38 -20.80 -13.01
N THR A 63 2.10 -21.91 -13.06
CA THR A 63 3.11 -22.24 -12.05
C THR A 63 4.30 -21.32 -12.19
N ASN A 64 5.17 -21.31 -11.18
CA ASN A 64 6.39 -20.52 -11.25
C ASN A 64 7.26 -20.96 -12.44
N GLU A 65 7.37 -22.27 -12.72
CA GLU A 65 8.14 -22.78 -13.85
C GLU A 65 7.57 -22.34 -15.20
N GLU A 66 6.24 -22.29 -15.34
CA GLU A 66 5.58 -21.80 -16.56
C GLU A 66 5.85 -20.31 -16.77
N VAL A 67 5.80 -19.51 -15.70
CA VAL A 67 6.13 -18.07 -15.76
C VAL A 67 7.59 -17.84 -16.14
N GLU A 68 8.54 -18.57 -15.55
CA GLU A 68 9.97 -18.45 -15.89
C GLU A 68 10.23 -18.79 -17.36
N LYS A 69 9.58 -19.84 -17.88
CA LYS A 69 9.68 -20.23 -19.29
C LYS A 69 9.14 -19.14 -20.22
N ASP A 70 7.98 -18.57 -19.91
CA ASP A 70 7.39 -17.48 -20.70
C ASP A 70 8.28 -16.22 -20.66
N LEU A 71 8.93 -15.95 -19.53
CA LEU A 71 9.88 -14.84 -19.39
C LEU A 71 11.15 -15.07 -20.20
N ASP A 72 11.72 -16.26 -20.19
CA ASP A 72 12.89 -16.61 -21.00
C ASP A 72 12.58 -16.50 -22.50
N GLU A 73 11.41 -16.98 -22.93
CA GLU A 73 10.92 -16.82 -24.31
C GLU A 73 10.75 -15.34 -24.69
N TRP A 74 10.18 -14.53 -23.80
CA TRP A 74 9.99 -13.10 -24.03
C TRP A 74 11.32 -12.33 -24.11
N LEU A 75 12.30 -12.74 -23.32
CA LEU A 75 13.66 -12.16 -23.31
C LEU A 75 14.56 -12.73 -24.41
N GLY A 76 14.11 -13.74 -25.16
CA GLY A 76 14.85 -14.38 -26.25
C GLY A 76 16.10 -15.11 -25.79
N LYS A 77 16.06 -15.72 -24.59
CA LYS A 77 17.17 -16.45 -23.99
C LYS A 77 17.10 -17.96 -24.23
#